data_AF-A0A7G2LYY6-F1
#
_entry.id   AF-A0A7G2LYY6-F1
#
_cell.length_a   1.000
_cell.length_b   1.000
_cell.length_c   1.000
_cell.angle_alpha   90.00
_cell.angle_beta   90.00
_cell.angle_gamma   90.00
#
_symmetry.space_group_name_H-M   'P 1'
#
loop_
_entity.id
_entity.type
_entity.pdbx_description
1 polymer ?
#
loop_
_entity_poly.entity_id
_entity_poly.type
_entity_poly.pdbx_seq_one_letter_code
_entity_poly.pdbx_strand_id
1 'polypeptide(L)' 'RAPMLGAWPGKPGHYIANGGFKIGFGMAPKVAEVMADLLLEGRDAIPEGFRVEDNL' A
#
# COMPACT_ATOMS: atom_id res chain seq x y z
N ARG A 1 10.78 -8.77 0.07
CA ARG A 1 9.79 -8.42 1.10
C ARG A 1 8.59 -7.82 0.38
N ALA A 2 7.37 -8.16 0.81
CA ALA A 2 6.16 -7.58 0.24
C ALA A 2 6.15 -6.04 0.46
N PRO A 3 5.54 -5.27 -0.46
CA PRO A 3 5.18 -3.89 -0.21
C PRO A 3 4.35 -3.71 1.08
N MET A 4 4.50 -2.56 1.73
CA MET A 4 3.69 -2.09 2.85
C MET A 4 2.79 -0.97 2.35
N LEU A 5 1.49 -1.21 2.35
CA LEU A 5 0.44 -0.37 1.79
C LEU A 5 -0.62 -0.08 2.86
N GLY A 6 -1.13 1.15 2.89
CA GLY A 6 -2.29 1.49 3.72
C GLY A 6 -2.08 2.72 4.60
N ALA A 7 -2.99 2.93 5.55
CA ALA A 7 -2.99 4.10 6.42
C ALA A 7 -1.77 4.09 7.37
N TRP A 8 -1.21 5.26 7.64
CA TRP A 8 -0.15 5.40 8.64
C TRP A 8 -0.76 5.45 10.05
N PRO A 9 -0.45 4.48 10.94
CA PRO A 9 -0.88 4.52 12.34
C PRO A 9 -0.54 5.83 13.05
N GLY A 10 -1.54 6.49 13.63
CA GLY A 10 -1.36 7.75 14.36
C GLY A 10 -1.17 9.01 13.49
N LYS A 11 -1.32 8.90 12.16
CA LYS A 11 -1.34 10.05 11.24
C LYS A 11 -2.55 10.00 10.31
N PRO A 12 -3.72 10.52 10.75
CA PRO A 12 -4.93 10.55 9.94
C PRO A 12 -4.68 11.20 8.56
N GLY A 13 -5.27 10.59 7.52
CA GLY A 13 -5.13 11.06 6.13
C GLY A 13 -3.75 10.82 5.50
N HIS A 14 -2.77 10.26 6.23
CA HIS A 14 -1.48 9.89 5.66
C HIS A 14 -1.46 8.40 5.33
N TYR A 15 -0.85 8.06 4.19
CA TYR A 15 -0.78 6.70 3.70
C TYR A 15 0.65 6.34 3.31
N ILE A 16 0.97 5.05 3.44
CA ILE A 16 2.25 4.46 3.09
C ILE A 16 2.04 3.64 1.82
N ALA A 17 2.91 3.85 0.84
CA ALA A 17 3.10 2.96 -0.30
C ALA A 17 4.60 2.72 -0.46
N ASN A 18 5.12 1.72 0.24
CA ASN A 18 6.56 1.48 0.36
C ASN A 18 6.90 0.02 0.06
N GLY A 19 8.14 -0.25 -0.34
CA GLY A 19 8.64 -1.61 -0.57
C GLY A 19 8.71 -1.99 -2.06
N GLY A 20 8.73 -3.30 -2.34
CA GLY A 20 9.00 -3.83 -3.69
C GLY A 20 10.49 -3.99 -4.02
N PHE A 21 11.39 -3.21 -3.42
CA PHE A 21 12.86 -3.31 -3.60
C PHE A 21 13.26 -3.58 -5.07
N LYS A 22 13.90 -4.73 -5.35
CA LYS A 22 14.37 -5.13 -6.68
C LYS A 22 13.27 -5.33 -7.73
N ILE A 23 12.02 -5.52 -7.30
CA ILE A 23 10.85 -5.70 -8.19
C ILE A 23 9.94 -4.47 -8.23
N GLY A 24 10.37 -3.34 -7.65
CA GLY A 24 9.55 -2.14 -7.48
C GLY A 24 8.98 -1.61 -8.80
N PHE A 25 9.76 -1.59 -9.88
CA PHE A 25 9.29 -1.12 -11.19
C PHE A 25 8.15 -1.97 -11.77
N GLY A 26 8.23 -3.30 -11.64
CA GLY A 26 7.15 -4.18 -12.10
C GLY A 26 5.90 -4.10 -11.23
N MET A 27 6.07 -3.84 -9.94
CA MET A 27 4.96 -3.75 -8.98
C MET A 27 4.29 -2.37 -8.94
N ALA A 28 5.00 -1.31 -9.33
CA ALA A 28 4.53 0.07 -9.18
C ALA A 28 3.16 0.33 -9.82
N PRO A 29 2.85 -0.15 -11.05
CA PRO A 29 1.53 0.10 -11.66
C PRO A 29 0.38 -0.48 -10.82
N LYS A 30 0.53 -1.72 -10.32
CA LYS A 30 -0.53 -2.36 -9.55
C LYS A 30 -0.68 -1.75 -8.16
N VAL A 31 0.44 -1.38 -7.53
CA VAL A 31 0.43 -0.64 -6.26
C VAL A 31 -0.28 0.71 -6.44
N ALA A 32 0.01 1.45 -7.51
CA ALA A 32 -0.63 2.72 -7.79
C ALA A 32 -2.14 2.59 -7.96
N GLU A 33 -2.61 1.56 -8.69
CA GLU A 33 -4.03 1.26 -8.87
C GLU A 33 -4.72 0.98 -7.52
N VAL A 34 -4.16 0.08 -6.72
CA VAL A 34 -4.72 -0.28 -5.39
C VAL A 34 -4.77 0.93 -4.47
N MET A 35 -3.72 1.76 -4.45
CA MET A 35 -3.69 2.94 -3.61
C MET A 35 -4.65 4.03 -4.12
N ALA A 36 -4.79 4.21 -5.42
CA ALA A 36 -5.74 5.18 -5.99
C ALA A 36 -7.19 4.80 -5.66
N ASP A 37 -7.56 3.53 -5.83
CA ASP A 37 -8.88 3.01 -5.47
C ASP A 37 -9.19 3.23 -3.98
N LEU A 38 -8.22 2.99 -3.10
CA LEU A 38 -8.38 3.23 -1.66
C LEU A 38 -8.53 4.71 -1.33
N LEU A 39 -7.69 5.57 -1.92
CA LEU A 39 -7.60 6.98 -1.56
C LEU A 39 -8.75 7.82 -2.11
N LEU A 40 -9.20 7.51 -3.32
CA LEU A 40 -10.20 8.32 -4.05
C LEU A 40 -11.60 7.76 -3.87
N GLU A 41 -11.73 6.43 -3.84
CA GLU A 41 -13.03 5.75 -3.87
C GLU A 41 -13.33 4.99 -2.57
N GLY A 42 -12.39 4.95 -1.62
CA GLY A 42 -12.53 4.16 -0.40
C GLY A 42 -12.59 2.64 -0.65
N ARG A 43 -12.21 2.18 -1.85
CA ARG A 43 -12.24 0.76 -2.22
C ARG A 43 -10.95 0.08 -1.78
N ASP A 44 -11.00 -0.62 -0.66
CA ASP A 44 -9.86 -1.36 -0.14
C ASP A 44 -9.66 -2.69 -0.89
N ALA A 45 -8.59 -2.74 -1.69
CA ALA A 45 -8.13 -3.92 -2.40
C ALA A 45 -6.69 -4.29 -2.03
N ILE A 46 -6.18 -3.84 -0.88
CA ILE A 46 -4.82 -4.19 -0.44
C ILE A 46 -4.74 -5.69 -0.15
N PRO A 47 -3.82 -6.42 -0.80
CA PRO A 47 -3.62 -7.85 -0.55
C PRO A 47 -3.24 -8.14 0.92
N GLU A 48 -3.65 -9.31 1.40
CA GLU A 48 -3.19 -9.82 2.69
C GLU A 48 -1.64 -9.95 2.71
N GLY A 49 -1.01 -9.57 3.81
CA GLY A 49 0.45 -9.56 3.96
C GLY A 49 1.14 -8.31 3.39
N PHE A 50 0.37 -7.41 2.76
CA PHE A 50 0.87 -6.14 2.24
C PHE A 50 0.48 -4.97 3.14
N ARG A 51 -0.26 -5.19 4.23
CA ARG A 51 -0.72 -4.10 5.06
C ARG A 51 0.40 -3.55 5.94
N VAL A 52 0.29 -2.28 6.32
CA VAL A 52 1.25 -1.66 7.24
C VAL A 52 1.32 -2.45 8.55
N GLU A 53 0.17 -2.88 9.07
CA GLU A 53 0.02 -3.69 10.27
C GLU A 53 0.67 -5.08 10.20
N ASP A 54 0.79 -5.66 9.01
CA ASP A 54 1.48 -6.97 8.81
C ASP A 54 3.00 -6.86 9.00
N ASN A 55 3.50 -5.63 9.18
CA ASN A 55 4.92 -5.31 9.29
C ASN A 55 5.28 -4.60 10.60
N LEU A 56 4.33 -4.48 11.53
CA LEU A 56 4.53 -3.96 12.89
C LEU A 56 5.08 -5.03 13.85
#